data_AF-A0A6V7XM56-F1
#
_entry.id   AF-A0A6V7XM56-F1
#
_cell.length_a   1.000
_cell.length_b   1.000
_cell.length_c   1.000
_cell.angle_alpha   90.00
_cell.angle_beta   90.00
_cell.angle_gamma   90.00
#
_symmetry.space_group_name_H-M   'P 1'
#
loop_
_entity.id
_entity.type
_entity.pdbx_description
1 polymer ?
#
loop_
_entity_poly.entity_id
_entity_poly.type
_entity_poly.pdbx_seq_one_letter_code
_entity_poly.pdbx_strand_id
1 'polypeptide(L)'
;MRPLTREFQVALYRLLPEEDLFICVKAGISWNARKIIKREFAKKGLCVFCGSTNVEATKKEAADHLTLKWFVKEEEQNKALIATNVKDFLHWRLQNLENSKKLFPRTEGKIGLVLTGDKGGLNGTTKIGVQIADVKHLNSPSNVAIIAIYNGNDDRKSLERLGPLFEQIRQFNIISLSKNGTMTIEWFLCGDYKFICSFYGHKGAASLHPCVWCDAAKPLPPLTSNPRPLGLTGQLSIKNAPLLPIPPENIIPPSFHILHGLGQRLLDLAEAAAIKGGNESDLIQWLKAAKVRRRKRAQNYTGEEVHKLLSHPNPEVIAHFVPEQNLANVLQQAMSLLRDIASLSKADSISTSELDSLKHKCHRLYQMWIILGSLDHKQNITPKLHILSAHFCEFAKRRGIN
;
A
#
# COMPACT_ATOMS: atom_id res chain seq x y z
N MET A 1 -60.75 -11.80 -26.43
CA MET A 1 -59.46 -11.30 -25.94
C MET A 1 -59.37 -9.82 -26.31
N ARG A 2 -59.34 -8.91 -25.34
CA ARG A 2 -59.18 -7.47 -25.64
C ARG A 2 -57.76 -7.24 -26.16
N PRO A 3 -57.56 -6.43 -27.22
CA PRO A 3 -56.24 -6.04 -27.65
C PRO A 3 -55.66 -5.11 -26.57
N LEU A 4 -54.47 -5.43 -26.07
CA LEU A 4 -53.69 -4.53 -25.23
C LEU A 4 -53.15 -3.41 -26.13
N THR A 5 -53.97 -2.40 -26.36
CA THR A 5 -53.51 -1.06 -26.73
C THR A 5 -52.89 -0.43 -25.48
N ARG A 6 -51.57 -0.50 -25.38
CA ARG A 6 -50.76 0.49 -24.67
C ARG A 6 -49.40 0.50 -25.34
N GLU A 7 -49.14 1.57 -26.07
CA GLU A 7 -47.81 2.07 -26.34
C GLU A 7 -47.03 2.12 -25.01
N PHE A 8 -46.34 1.03 -24.68
CA PHE A 8 -45.11 1.19 -23.95
C PHE A 8 -44.16 1.85 -24.94
N GLN A 9 -44.17 3.18 -24.96
CA GLN A 9 -42.93 3.90 -25.24
C GLN A 9 -41.93 3.34 -24.26
N VAL A 10 -41.19 2.31 -24.67
CA VAL A 10 -39.97 1.89 -24.00
C VAL A 10 -39.11 3.13 -24.12
N ALA A 11 -39.12 3.97 -23.07
CA ALA A 11 -38.12 4.99 -22.92
C ALA A 11 -36.80 4.27 -23.18
N LEU A 12 -36.15 4.64 -24.28
CA LEU A 12 -34.85 4.10 -24.63
C LEU A 12 -33.91 4.59 -23.54
N TYR A 13 -33.80 3.81 -22.45
CA TYR A 13 -32.83 4.03 -21.38
C TYR A 13 -31.46 3.66 -21.94
N ARG A 14 -30.96 4.54 -22.82
CA ARG A 14 -29.60 4.50 -23.30
C ARG A 14 -28.75 5.23 -22.28
N LEU A 15 -27.72 4.55 -21.80
CA LEU A 15 -26.71 5.12 -20.93
C LEU A 15 -26.09 6.35 -21.59
N LEU A 16 -25.72 7.33 -20.78
CA LEU A 16 -24.81 8.38 -21.22
C LEU A 16 -23.42 7.78 -21.49
N PRO A 17 -22.59 8.39 -22.37
CA PRO A 17 -21.23 7.93 -22.62
C PRO A 17 -20.39 7.70 -21.36
N GLU A 18 -20.54 8.56 -20.37
CA GLU A 18 -19.84 8.52 -19.08
C GLU A 18 -20.30 7.32 -18.24
N GLU A 19 -21.61 7.05 -18.21
CA GLU A 19 -22.20 5.93 -17.47
C GLU A 19 -21.80 4.59 -18.08
N ASP A 20 -21.79 4.50 -19.41
CA ASP A 20 -21.37 3.33 -20.16
C ASP A 20 -19.88 3.04 -19.93
N LEU A 21 -19.02 4.07 -20.04
CA LEU A 21 -17.60 3.97 -19.72
C LEU A 21 -17.37 3.54 -18.27
N PHE A 22 -18.10 4.15 -17.34
CA PHE A 22 -18.00 3.86 -15.92
C PHE A 22 -18.34 2.40 -15.62
N ILE A 23 -19.43 1.87 -16.18
CA ILE A 23 -19.81 0.45 -16.03
C ILE A 23 -18.70 -0.45 -16.57
N CYS A 24 -18.16 -0.15 -17.76
CA CYS A 24 -17.09 -0.96 -18.34
C CYS A 24 -15.84 -1.00 -17.44
N VAL A 25 -15.40 0.15 -16.95
CA VAL A 25 -14.23 0.27 -16.08
C VAL A 25 -14.47 -0.42 -14.74
N LYS A 26 -15.65 -0.23 -14.13
CA LYS A 26 -15.98 -0.80 -12.82
C LYS A 26 -16.18 -2.31 -12.86
N ALA A 27 -16.80 -2.83 -13.91
CA ALA A 27 -17.04 -4.27 -14.07
C ALA A 27 -15.85 -5.02 -14.70
N GLY A 28 -14.79 -4.32 -15.10
CA GLY A 28 -13.64 -4.93 -15.77
C GLY A 28 -13.97 -5.48 -17.17
N ILE A 29 -14.99 -4.92 -17.82
CA ILE A 29 -15.43 -5.35 -19.16
C ILE A 29 -14.48 -4.76 -20.19
N SER A 30 -13.81 -5.62 -20.95
CA SER A 30 -12.94 -5.19 -22.04
C SER A 30 -13.72 -4.45 -23.12
N TRP A 31 -13.06 -3.57 -23.86
CA TRP A 31 -13.73 -2.80 -24.93
C TRP A 31 -14.39 -3.70 -25.98
N ASN A 32 -13.74 -4.81 -26.33
CA ASN A 32 -14.29 -5.81 -27.23
C ASN A 32 -15.50 -6.53 -26.62
N ALA A 33 -15.41 -6.92 -25.34
CA ALA A 33 -16.53 -7.54 -24.65
C ALA A 33 -17.75 -6.60 -24.59
N ARG A 34 -17.54 -5.30 -24.32
CA ARG A 34 -18.61 -4.29 -24.38
C ARG A 34 -19.26 -4.24 -25.77
N LYS A 35 -18.46 -4.17 -26.85
CA LYS A 35 -18.98 -4.15 -28.23
C LYS A 35 -19.85 -5.38 -28.53
N ILE A 36 -19.45 -6.56 -28.04
CA ILE A 36 -20.22 -7.80 -28.15
C ILE A 36 -21.52 -7.70 -27.34
N ILE A 37 -21.46 -7.33 -26.06
CA ILE A 37 -22.64 -7.19 -25.19
C ILE A 37 -23.66 -6.23 -25.81
N LYS A 38 -23.21 -5.06 -26.26
CA LYS A 38 -24.06 -4.08 -26.96
C LYS A 38 -24.77 -4.70 -28.17
N ARG A 39 -24.05 -5.48 -28.99
CA ARG A 39 -24.62 -6.13 -30.17
C ARG A 39 -25.67 -7.17 -29.80
N GLU A 40 -25.41 -7.98 -28.77
CA GLU A 40 -26.36 -9.00 -28.31
C GLU A 40 -27.62 -8.40 -27.69
N PHE A 41 -27.50 -7.29 -26.94
CA PHE A 41 -28.65 -6.55 -26.43
C PHE A 41 -29.48 -5.97 -27.58
N ALA A 42 -28.83 -5.37 -28.59
CA ALA A 42 -29.50 -4.82 -29.76
C ALA A 42 -30.27 -5.88 -30.55
N LYS A 43 -29.72 -7.11 -30.71
CA LYS A 43 -30.43 -8.25 -31.32
C LYS A 43 -31.72 -8.62 -30.59
N LYS A 44 -31.79 -8.35 -29.27
CA LYS A 44 -32.99 -8.57 -28.44
C LYS A 44 -33.91 -7.35 -28.34
N GLY A 45 -33.68 -6.32 -29.17
CA GLY A 45 -34.45 -5.08 -29.14
C GLY A 45 -34.11 -4.14 -27.97
N LEU A 46 -33.05 -4.43 -27.19
CA LEU A 46 -32.62 -3.62 -26.06
C LEU A 46 -31.47 -2.70 -26.47
N CYS A 47 -31.70 -1.38 -26.43
CA CYS A 47 -30.72 -0.38 -26.85
C CYS A 47 -30.15 0.41 -25.66
N VAL A 48 -29.55 -0.33 -24.73
CA VAL A 48 -29.07 0.19 -23.42
C VAL A 48 -27.72 0.91 -23.53
N PHE A 49 -26.80 0.41 -24.37
CA PHE A 49 -25.45 0.97 -24.49
C PHE A 49 -25.39 2.10 -25.51
N CYS A 50 -24.57 3.12 -25.25
CA CYS A 50 -24.45 4.28 -26.12
C CYS A 50 -23.54 4.02 -27.33
N GLY A 51 -23.46 4.99 -28.25
CA GLY A 51 -22.59 4.93 -29.43
C GLY A 51 -21.14 4.67 -29.05
N SER A 52 -20.46 3.72 -29.71
CA SER A 52 -19.07 3.39 -29.36
C SER A 52 -18.13 4.58 -29.58
N THR A 53 -18.38 5.38 -30.61
CA THR A 53 -17.66 6.62 -30.91
C THR A 53 -17.76 7.64 -29.76
N ASN A 54 -18.95 7.78 -29.16
CA ASN A 54 -19.15 8.73 -28.06
C ASN A 54 -18.37 8.30 -26.82
N VAL A 55 -18.40 7.02 -26.47
CA VAL A 55 -17.58 6.50 -25.36
C VAL A 55 -16.08 6.61 -25.65
N GLU A 56 -15.66 6.37 -26.89
CA GLU A 56 -14.26 6.53 -27.29
C GLU A 56 -13.81 8.00 -27.15
N ALA A 57 -14.68 8.96 -27.48
CA ALA A 57 -14.45 10.38 -27.23
C ALA A 57 -14.35 10.70 -25.73
N THR A 58 -15.31 10.25 -24.91
CA THR A 58 -15.28 10.43 -23.44
C THR A 58 -14.03 9.78 -22.82
N LYS A 59 -13.62 8.61 -23.32
CA LYS A 59 -12.39 7.93 -22.87
C LYS A 59 -11.15 8.76 -23.20
N LYS A 60 -11.11 9.37 -24.39
CA LYS A 60 -10.00 10.22 -24.81
C LYS A 60 -9.93 11.48 -23.95
N GLU A 61 -11.05 12.16 -23.76
CA GLU A 61 -11.15 13.33 -22.87
C GLU A 61 -10.68 13.02 -21.44
N ALA A 62 -11.12 11.90 -20.87
CA ALA A 62 -10.68 11.47 -19.55
C ALA A 62 -9.17 11.16 -19.48
N ALA A 63 -8.56 10.73 -20.59
CA ALA A 63 -7.13 10.44 -20.67
C ALA A 63 -6.28 11.70 -20.92
N ASP A 64 -6.84 12.74 -21.54
CA ASP A 64 -6.12 13.96 -21.94
C ASP A 64 -5.58 14.76 -20.74
N HIS A 65 -6.12 14.54 -19.53
CA HIS A 65 -5.65 15.20 -18.31
C HIS A 65 -4.30 14.67 -17.79
N LEU A 66 -3.85 13.48 -18.18
CA LEU A 66 -2.53 12.94 -17.80
C LEU A 66 -1.69 12.66 -19.05
N THR A 67 -0.71 13.53 -19.30
CA THR A 67 0.23 13.39 -20.41
C THR A 67 1.42 12.54 -19.99
N LEU A 68 1.63 11.41 -20.67
CA LEU A 68 2.77 10.52 -20.46
C LEU A 68 3.73 10.58 -21.65
N LYS A 69 5.04 10.68 -21.40
CA LYS A 69 6.08 10.65 -22.42
C LYS A 69 7.18 9.66 -22.06
N TRP A 70 7.76 9.02 -23.08
CA TRP A 70 8.96 8.22 -22.91
C TRP A 70 10.15 9.13 -22.67
N PHE A 71 10.83 8.92 -21.55
CA PHE A 71 12.10 9.52 -21.21
C PHE A 71 13.20 8.47 -21.39
N VAL A 72 14.25 8.81 -22.15
CA VAL A 72 15.36 7.92 -22.47
C VAL A 72 16.65 8.59 -22.01
N LYS A 73 17.44 7.92 -21.18
CA LYS A 73 18.75 8.41 -20.75
C LYS A 73 19.84 7.49 -21.29
N GLU A 74 20.56 7.96 -22.32
CA GLU A 74 21.82 7.47 -22.93
C GLU A 74 21.96 5.97 -23.32
N GLU A 75 21.08 5.07 -22.84
CA GLU A 75 21.04 3.64 -23.18
C GLU A 75 19.57 3.18 -23.32
N GLU A 76 19.27 2.29 -24.28
CA GLU A 76 17.91 1.81 -24.55
C GLU A 76 17.24 1.07 -23.38
N GLN A 77 18.04 0.57 -22.42
CA GLN A 77 17.54 -0.10 -21.21
C GLN A 77 17.11 0.88 -20.10
N ASN A 78 17.32 2.19 -20.30
CA ASN A 78 16.93 3.26 -19.36
C ASN A 78 15.71 4.05 -19.82
N LYS A 79 14.79 3.40 -20.55
CA LYS A 79 13.50 3.98 -20.95
C LYS A 79 12.51 3.95 -19.77
N ALA A 80 11.92 5.10 -19.46
CA ALA A 80 10.84 5.23 -18.50
C ALA A 80 9.67 6.01 -19.12
N LEU A 81 8.44 5.54 -18.93
CA LEU A 81 7.25 6.30 -19.25
C LEU A 81 6.94 7.17 -18.04
N ILE A 82 6.98 8.50 -18.20
CA ILE A 82 6.79 9.45 -17.09
C ILE A 82 5.70 10.47 -17.42
N ALA A 83 4.97 10.91 -16.40
CA ALA A 83 4.05 12.03 -16.50
C ALA A 83 4.81 13.35 -16.70
N THR A 84 4.31 14.21 -17.60
CA THR A 84 4.92 15.51 -17.92
C THR A 84 4.07 16.71 -17.51
N ASN A 85 2.89 16.47 -16.93
CA ASN A 85 1.97 17.50 -16.47
C ASN A 85 1.38 17.15 -15.08
N VAL A 86 2.21 16.62 -14.17
CA VAL A 86 1.76 16.11 -12.85
C VAL A 86 0.95 17.14 -12.07
N LYS A 87 1.38 18.40 -12.10
CA LYS A 87 0.70 19.51 -11.41
C LYS A 87 -0.73 19.71 -11.92
N ASP A 88 -0.91 19.85 -13.23
CA ASP A 88 -2.21 20.10 -13.84
C ASP A 88 -3.14 18.89 -13.65
N PHE A 89 -2.59 17.68 -13.79
CA PHE A 89 -3.31 16.44 -13.53
C PHE A 89 -3.83 16.35 -12.09
N LEU A 90 -2.96 16.62 -11.10
CA LEU A 90 -3.35 16.57 -9.69
C LEU A 90 -4.32 17.70 -9.33
N HIS A 91 -4.16 18.89 -9.92
CA HIS A 91 -5.10 19.99 -9.77
C HIS A 91 -6.51 19.58 -10.22
N TRP A 92 -6.64 19.08 -11.46
CA TRP A 92 -7.89 18.58 -12.00
C TRP A 92 -8.50 17.48 -11.13
N ARG A 93 -7.68 16.52 -10.68
CA ARG A 93 -8.16 15.39 -9.85
C ARG A 93 -8.70 15.88 -8.50
N LEU A 94 -8.00 16.79 -7.83
CA LEU A 94 -8.41 17.36 -6.56
C LEU A 94 -9.66 18.24 -6.71
N GLN A 95 -9.73 19.05 -7.78
CA GLN A 95 -10.91 19.85 -8.11
C GLN A 95 -12.15 18.98 -8.33
N ASN A 96 -12.01 17.83 -9.00
CA ASN A 96 -13.12 16.90 -9.19
C ASN A 96 -13.58 16.23 -7.88
N LEU A 97 -12.65 15.92 -6.97
CA LEU A 97 -13.00 15.40 -5.65
C LEU A 97 -13.72 16.46 -4.81
N GLU A 98 -13.30 17.72 -4.87
CA GLU A 98 -13.98 18.85 -4.23
C GLU A 98 -15.40 19.07 -4.81
N ASN A 99 -15.54 19.01 -6.13
CA ASN A 99 -16.81 19.17 -6.82
C ASN A 99 -17.78 18.05 -6.46
N SER A 100 -17.28 16.81 -6.36
CA SER A 100 -18.07 15.63 -6.01
C SER A 100 -18.23 15.38 -4.50
N LYS A 101 -17.79 16.30 -3.64
CA LYS A 101 -17.85 16.19 -2.16
C LYS A 101 -17.17 14.91 -1.63
N LYS A 102 -16.04 14.54 -2.24
CA LYS A 102 -15.23 13.36 -1.91
C LYS A 102 -13.82 13.71 -1.40
N LEU A 103 -13.49 15.01 -1.35
CA LEU A 103 -12.28 15.53 -0.73
C LEU A 103 -12.60 15.91 0.73
N PHE A 104 -11.85 15.35 1.67
CA PHE A 104 -12.00 15.54 3.11
C PHE A 104 -10.64 15.90 3.73
N PRO A 105 -10.15 17.14 3.56
CA PRO A 105 -8.87 17.57 4.11
C PRO A 105 -8.82 17.33 5.63
N ARG A 106 -7.85 16.55 6.09
CA ARG A 106 -7.69 16.22 7.52
C ARG A 106 -6.98 17.32 8.32
N THR A 107 -6.27 18.22 7.64
CA THR A 107 -5.54 19.31 8.26
C THR A 107 -5.89 20.62 7.57
N GLU A 108 -6.23 21.63 8.36
CA GLU A 108 -6.61 22.94 7.86
C GLU A 108 -5.51 23.53 6.96
N GLY A 109 -5.91 24.03 5.78
CA GLY A 109 -4.99 24.62 4.80
C GLY A 109 -4.00 23.64 4.15
N LYS A 110 -4.16 22.32 4.33
CA LYS A 110 -3.27 21.30 3.77
C LYS A 110 -4.00 20.21 3.00
N ILE A 111 -3.36 19.71 1.95
CA ILE A 111 -3.78 18.50 1.23
C ILE A 111 -2.63 17.49 1.26
N GLY A 112 -2.90 16.30 1.78
CA GLY A 112 -1.96 15.20 1.81
C GLY A 112 -1.93 14.43 0.49
N LEU A 113 -0.73 14.25 -0.06
CA LEU A 113 -0.47 13.40 -1.23
C LEU A 113 0.56 12.33 -0.89
N VAL A 114 0.27 11.08 -1.21
CA VAL A 114 1.14 9.94 -0.93
C VAL A 114 1.84 9.50 -2.20
N LEU A 115 3.16 9.63 -2.23
CA LEU A 115 4.01 9.04 -3.25
C LEU A 115 4.29 7.58 -2.88
N THR A 116 4.10 6.69 -3.84
CA THR A 116 4.33 5.26 -3.64
C THR A 116 5.05 4.62 -4.82
N GLY A 117 5.75 3.52 -4.56
CA GLY A 117 6.42 2.73 -5.58
C GLY A 117 6.47 1.26 -5.21
N ASP A 118 6.36 0.42 -6.24
CA ASP A 118 6.46 -1.03 -6.12
C ASP A 118 7.10 -1.63 -7.37
N LYS A 119 7.95 -2.65 -7.16
CA LYS A 119 8.48 -3.48 -8.24
C LYS A 119 7.62 -4.73 -8.38
N GLY A 120 6.95 -4.86 -9.53
CA GLY A 120 6.28 -6.10 -9.87
C GLY A 120 7.29 -7.21 -10.18
N GLY A 121 7.28 -8.32 -9.45
CA GLY A 121 7.97 -9.58 -9.80
C GLY A 121 9.47 -9.50 -10.14
N LEU A 122 10.05 -10.63 -10.58
CA LEU A 122 11.50 -10.72 -10.88
C LEU A 122 11.87 -9.94 -12.15
N ASN A 123 11.06 -10.12 -13.22
CA ASN A 123 11.23 -9.50 -14.54
C ASN A 123 10.16 -8.43 -14.83
N GLY A 124 9.51 -7.89 -13.81
CA GLY A 124 8.41 -6.97 -14.04
C GLY A 124 8.84 -5.51 -14.00
N THR A 125 7.82 -4.66 -13.94
CA THR A 125 7.96 -3.22 -14.05
C THR A 125 7.86 -2.56 -12.70
N THR A 126 8.70 -1.57 -12.47
CA THR A 126 8.55 -0.64 -11.35
C THR A 126 7.52 0.40 -11.74
N LYS A 127 6.56 0.65 -10.83
CA LYS A 127 5.51 1.66 -11.01
C LYS A 127 5.64 2.66 -9.88
N ILE A 128 5.57 3.95 -10.21
CA ILE A 128 5.45 5.03 -9.25
C ILE A 128 4.05 5.61 -9.35
N GLY A 129 3.38 5.71 -8.21
CA GLY A 129 2.02 6.22 -8.11
C GLY A 129 1.90 7.36 -7.12
N VAL A 130 0.83 8.13 -7.27
CA VAL A 130 0.38 9.14 -6.31
C VAL A 130 -1.03 8.80 -5.86
N GLN A 131 -1.27 8.89 -4.56
CA GLN A 131 -2.59 8.74 -3.93
C GLN A 131 -2.96 10.02 -3.21
N ILE A 132 -4.25 10.31 -3.11
CA ILE A 132 -4.74 11.45 -2.34
C ILE A 132 -5.09 10.96 -0.94
N ALA A 133 -4.48 11.53 0.10
CA ALA A 133 -4.64 11.10 1.49
C ALA A 133 -6.03 11.47 2.05
N ASP A 134 -6.56 12.59 1.60
CA ASP A 134 -7.78 13.23 2.10
C ASP A 134 -9.05 12.70 1.42
N VAL A 135 -9.16 11.38 1.28
CA VAL A 135 -10.36 10.71 0.76
C VAL A 135 -10.78 9.58 1.69
N LYS A 136 -12.06 9.21 1.67
CA LYS A 136 -12.62 8.16 2.53
C LYS A 136 -11.91 6.80 2.37
N HIS A 137 -11.63 6.40 1.13
CA HIS A 137 -11.03 5.10 0.81
C HIS A 137 -9.61 5.26 0.26
N LEU A 138 -8.67 5.59 1.15
CA LEU A 138 -7.26 5.85 0.81
C LEU A 138 -6.62 4.70 0.02
N ASN A 139 -6.77 3.47 0.52
CA ASN A 139 -6.13 2.26 -0.02
C ASN A 139 -6.88 1.67 -1.25
N SER A 140 -7.88 2.36 -1.78
CA SER A 140 -8.59 1.89 -2.98
C SER A 140 -7.67 1.94 -4.20
N PRO A 141 -7.64 0.90 -5.06
CA PRO A 141 -6.95 0.96 -6.35
C PRO A 141 -7.39 2.14 -7.22
N SER A 142 -8.65 2.60 -7.10
CA SER A 142 -9.14 3.77 -7.83
C SER A 142 -8.53 5.10 -7.36
N ASN A 143 -7.96 5.12 -6.15
CA ASN A 143 -7.28 6.30 -5.61
C ASN A 143 -5.83 6.44 -6.10
N VAL A 144 -5.26 5.37 -6.69
CA VAL A 144 -3.88 5.38 -7.16
C VAL A 144 -3.82 5.86 -8.61
N ALA A 145 -3.08 6.93 -8.87
CA ALA A 145 -2.71 7.35 -10.21
C ALA A 145 -1.26 6.96 -10.49
N ILE A 146 -1.01 6.18 -11.54
CA ILE A 146 0.35 5.83 -11.94
C ILE A 146 0.94 6.99 -12.75
N ILE A 147 2.04 7.56 -12.26
CA ILE A 147 2.72 8.71 -12.85
C ILE A 147 4.08 8.36 -13.47
N ALA A 148 4.59 7.15 -13.20
CA ALA A 148 5.74 6.60 -13.91
C ALA A 148 5.72 5.08 -13.96
N ILE A 149 6.22 4.52 -15.06
CA ILE A 149 6.44 3.08 -15.25
C ILE A 149 7.75 2.86 -15.99
N TYR A 150 8.56 1.90 -15.54
CA TYR A 150 9.75 1.47 -16.26
C TYR A 150 10.07 0.00 -15.99
N ASN A 151 10.84 -0.60 -16.89
CA ASN A 151 11.41 -1.93 -16.69
C ASN A 151 12.66 -1.80 -15.83
N GLY A 152 12.73 -2.51 -14.71
CA GLY A 152 13.89 -2.44 -13.82
C GLY A 152 13.54 -2.69 -12.36
N ASN A 153 14.51 -2.42 -11.50
CA ASN A 153 14.33 -2.50 -10.06
C ASN A 153 13.81 -1.18 -9.50
N ASP A 154 13.42 -1.20 -8.23
CA ASP A 154 13.08 -0.05 -7.39
C ASP A 154 14.29 0.49 -6.60
N ASP A 155 15.51 0.18 -7.06
CA ASP A 155 16.76 0.64 -6.43
C ASP A 155 17.07 2.10 -6.74
N ARG A 156 18.02 2.68 -5.99
CA ARG A 156 18.39 4.09 -6.10
C ARG A 156 18.76 4.51 -7.52
N LYS A 157 19.63 3.74 -8.19
CA LYS A 157 20.09 4.03 -9.56
C LYS A 157 18.92 4.03 -10.54
N SER A 158 18.00 3.09 -10.36
CA SER A 158 16.81 2.98 -11.19
C SER A 158 15.87 4.16 -10.96
N LEU A 159 15.63 4.57 -9.73
CA LEU A 159 14.76 5.70 -9.40
C LEU A 159 15.31 7.05 -9.87
N GLU A 160 16.63 7.27 -9.86
CA GLU A 160 17.26 8.53 -10.31
C GLU A 160 16.96 8.85 -11.79
N ARG A 161 16.60 7.87 -12.62
CA ARG A 161 16.15 8.11 -14.00
C ARG A 161 14.87 8.93 -14.09
N LEU A 162 14.08 8.97 -13.01
CA LEU A 162 12.83 9.72 -12.90
C LEU A 162 13.07 11.19 -12.48
N GLY A 163 14.29 11.70 -12.58
CA GLY A 163 14.64 13.09 -12.25
C GLY A 163 13.64 14.14 -12.76
N PRO A 164 13.23 14.14 -14.05
CA PRO A 164 12.25 15.11 -14.56
C PRO A 164 10.87 15.00 -13.91
N LEU A 165 10.47 13.81 -13.44
CA LEU A 165 9.23 13.62 -12.71
C LEU A 165 9.34 14.18 -11.28
N PHE A 166 10.45 13.89 -10.60
CA PHE A 166 10.67 14.40 -9.25
C PHE A 166 10.84 15.92 -9.22
N GLU A 167 11.37 16.53 -10.28
CA GLU A 167 11.41 17.99 -10.41
C GLU A 167 10.00 18.59 -10.43
N GLN A 168 9.08 18.04 -11.24
CA GLN A 168 7.68 18.49 -11.26
C GLN A 168 7.03 18.36 -9.87
N ILE A 169 7.28 17.25 -9.19
CA ILE A 169 6.75 17.00 -7.84
C ILE A 169 7.32 18.00 -6.83
N ARG A 170 8.64 18.27 -6.88
CA ARG A 170 9.30 19.21 -5.97
C ARG A 170 8.76 20.63 -6.10
N GLN A 171 8.34 21.03 -7.29
CA GLN A 171 7.76 22.34 -7.57
C GLN A 171 6.27 22.42 -7.18
N PHE A 172 5.62 21.28 -6.90
CA PHE A 172 4.20 21.23 -6.56
C PHE A 172 3.99 21.26 -5.03
N ASN A 173 3.98 22.48 -4.48
CA ASN A 173 3.85 22.71 -3.03
C ASN A 173 2.57 23.45 -2.63
N ILE A 174 1.87 24.06 -3.59
CA ILE A 174 0.65 24.85 -3.37
C ILE A 174 -0.37 24.51 -4.44
N ILE A 175 -1.63 24.48 -4.05
CA ILE A 175 -2.78 24.32 -4.94
C ILE A 175 -3.88 25.30 -4.56
N SER A 176 -4.59 25.85 -5.56
CA SER A 176 -5.80 26.64 -5.34
C SER A 176 -7.01 25.88 -5.87
N LEU A 177 -7.95 25.58 -4.99
CA LEU A 177 -9.22 24.91 -5.28
C LEU A 177 -10.39 25.88 -5.16
N SER A 178 -11.47 25.63 -5.90
CA SER A 178 -12.61 26.55 -5.98
C SER A 178 -13.34 26.77 -4.65
N LYS A 179 -13.43 25.77 -3.77
CA LYS A 179 -14.18 25.86 -2.50
C LYS A 179 -13.28 25.93 -1.27
N ASN A 180 -12.12 25.28 -1.32
CA ASN A 180 -11.17 25.26 -0.21
C ASN A 180 -10.08 26.35 -0.29
N GLY A 181 -10.08 27.17 -1.35
CA GLY A 181 -9.11 28.23 -1.54
C GLY A 181 -7.70 27.71 -1.77
N THR A 182 -6.70 28.49 -1.37
CA THR A 182 -5.29 28.13 -1.52
C THR A 182 -4.82 27.27 -0.36
N MET A 183 -4.29 26.09 -0.67
CA MET A 183 -3.83 25.08 0.26
C MET A 183 -2.39 24.68 -0.03
N THR A 184 -1.67 24.24 0.99
CA THR A 184 -0.32 23.68 0.86
C THR A 184 -0.37 22.17 0.64
N ILE A 185 0.53 21.65 -0.19
CA ILE A 185 0.67 20.22 -0.43
C ILE A 185 1.60 19.63 0.61
N GLU A 186 1.13 18.61 1.33
CA GLU A 186 1.94 17.80 2.22
C GLU A 186 2.25 16.45 1.56
N TRP A 187 3.50 16.24 1.20
CA TRP A 187 3.96 14.99 0.61
C TRP A 187 4.25 13.94 1.68
N PHE A 188 3.77 12.73 1.42
CA PHE A 188 4.04 11.52 2.17
C PHE A 188 4.74 10.49 1.30
N LEU A 189 5.51 9.61 1.92
CA LEU A 189 6.15 8.48 1.25
C LEU A 189 5.60 7.16 1.81
N CYS A 190 5.12 6.27 0.94
CA CYS A 190 4.67 4.94 1.32
C CYS A 190 5.20 3.89 0.34
N GLY A 191 5.62 2.74 0.85
CA GLY A 191 6.05 1.62 0.02
C GLY A 191 6.67 0.54 0.87
N ASP A 192 7.21 -0.49 0.23
CA ASP A 192 8.01 -1.44 0.97
C ASP A 192 9.28 -0.76 1.54
N TYR A 193 9.87 -1.39 2.55
CA TYR A 193 10.99 -0.81 3.26
C TYR A 193 12.25 -0.65 2.37
N LYS A 194 12.40 -1.47 1.33
CA LYS A 194 13.53 -1.40 0.40
C LYS A 194 13.37 -0.21 -0.56
N PHE A 195 12.17 0.01 -1.07
CA PHE A 195 11.80 1.19 -1.84
C PHE A 195 12.03 2.45 -1.02
N ILE A 196 11.55 2.50 0.22
CA ILE A 196 11.75 3.64 1.13
C ILE A 196 13.25 3.91 1.35
N CYS A 197 14.04 2.86 1.61
CA CYS A 197 15.49 3.02 1.74
C CYS A 197 16.13 3.57 0.47
N SER A 198 15.76 3.05 -0.70
CA SER A 198 16.28 3.49 -2.00
C SER A 198 15.91 4.95 -2.28
N PHE A 199 14.69 5.34 -1.94
CA PHE A 199 14.20 6.70 -2.08
C PHE A 199 15.00 7.69 -1.22
N TYR A 200 15.27 7.32 0.03
CA TYR A 200 16.05 8.12 0.98
C TYR A 200 17.56 8.02 0.82
N GLY A 201 18.07 7.19 -0.11
CA GLY A 201 19.50 6.94 -0.25
C GLY A 201 20.12 6.21 0.96
N HIS A 202 19.31 5.47 1.71
CA HIS A 202 19.68 4.73 2.91
C HIS A 202 20.28 3.35 2.57
N LYS A 203 21.27 2.88 3.34
CA LYS A 203 22.00 1.62 3.11
C LYS A 203 21.17 0.33 3.35
N GLY A 204 19.93 0.44 3.81
CA GLY A 204 18.99 -0.67 3.97
C GLY A 204 19.02 -1.35 5.35
N ALA A 205 18.25 -2.43 5.50
CA ALA A 205 18.01 -3.11 6.78
C ALA A 205 19.27 -3.71 7.44
N ALA A 206 20.30 -4.00 6.64
CA ALA A 206 21.54 -4.60 7.11
C ALA A 206 22.48 -3.58 7.78
N SER A 207 22.26 -2.27 7.61
CA SER A 207 23.13 -1.22 8.14
C SER A 207 23.17 -1.17 9.68
N LEU A 208 24.14 -0.41 10.21
CA LEU A 208 24.29 -0.17 11.65
C LEU A 208 23.10 0.61 12.23
N HIS A 209 22.65 1.64 11.50
CA HIS A 209 21.47 2.43 11.84
C HIS A 209 20.38 2.18 10.81
N PRO A 210 19.58 1.11 10.93
CA PRO A 210 18.67 0.74 9.85
C PRO A 210 17.39 1.57 9.84
N CYS A 211 16.95 2.19 10.94
CA CYS A 211 15.70 2.94 10.93
C CYS A 211 15.80 4.19 10.03
N VAL A 212 14.82 4.40 9.15
CA VAL A 212 14.75 5.63 8.32
C VAL A 212 14.06 6.79 9.03
N TRP A 213 13.34 6.53 10.13
CA TRP A 213 12.66 7.56 10.94
C TRP A 213 13.57 8.15 12.03
N CYS A 214 14.43 7.34 12.65
CA CYS A 214 15.32 7.76 13.74
C CYS A 214 16.77 7.32 13.54
N ASP A 215 17.62 7.74 14.47
CA ASP A 215 19.06 7.43 14.52
C ASP A 215 19.41 6.11 15.24
N ALA A 216 18.42 5.29 15.60
CA ALA A 216 18.65 4.05 16.36
C ALA A 216 19.68 3.12 15.68
N ALA A 217 20.68 2.70 16.45
CA ALA A 217 21.66 1.68 16.05
C ALA A 217 21.16 0.27 16.40
N LYS A 218 21.76 -0.76 15.80
CA LYS A 218 21.55 -2.15 16.20
C LYS A 218 22.27 -2.45 17.54
N PRO A 219 21.68 -3.26 18.45
CA PRO A 219 20.32 -3.81 18.38
C PRO A 219 19.26 -2.71 18.53
N LEU A 220 18.23 -2.76 17.68
CA LEU A 220 17.20 -1.71 17.61
C LEU A 220 16.34 -1.71 18.87
N PRO A 221 16.13 -0.56 19.55
CA PRO A 221 15.31 -0.47 20.75
C PRO A 221 13.79 -0.50 20.44
N PRO A 222 12.93 -0.75 21.45
CA PRO A 222 11.48 -0.71 21.25
C PRO A 222 10.90 0.71 21.17
N LEU A 223 11.66 1.73 21.58
CA LEU A 223 11.23 3.11 21.69
C LEU A 223 11.86 4.00 20.62
N THR A 224 11.21 5.11 20.32
CA THR A 224 11.73 6.13 19.41
C THR A 224 13.05 6.69 19.95
N SER A 225 14.07 6.71 19.10
CA SER A 225 15.34 7.44 19.33
C SER A 225 15.24 8.85 18.74
N ASN A 226 16.34 9.57 18.53
CA ASN A 226 16.24 10.92 17.99
C ASN A 226 15.72 10.87 16.55
N PRO A 227 14.77 11.74 16.18
CA PRO A 227 14.32 11.88 14.81
C PRO A 227 15.50 12.11 13.88
N ARG A 228 15.47 11.48 12.71
CA ARG A 228 16.53 11.63 11.72
C ARG A 228 16.44 13.03 11.09
N PRO A 229 17.55 13.80 11.02
CA PRO A 229 17.56 15.06 10.29
C PRO A 229 17.35 14.85 8.79
N LEU A 230 16.57 15.73 8.14
CA LEU A 230 16.43 15.74 6.69
C LEU A 230 17.74 16.21 6.03
N GLY A 231 18.09 15.59 4.89
CA GLY A 231 19.28 15.99 4.10
C GLY A 231 20.62 15.44 4.60
N LEU A 232 20.62 14.63 5.68
CA LEU A 232 21.82 13.98 6.17
C LEU A 232 22.46 13.10 5.08
N THR A 233 23.76 13.27 4.81
CA THR A 233 24.49 12.43 3.84
C THR A 233 25.81 11.96 4.47
N GLY A 234 26.18 10.70 4.24
CA GLY A 234 27.43 10.10 4.76
C GLY A 234 27.36 9.59 6.21
N GLN A 235 26.33 9.98 6.97
CA GLN A 235 26.16 9.61 8.37
C GLN A 235 24.90 8.78 8.61
N LEU A 236 24.82 8.10 9.77
CA LEU A 236 23.66 7.31 10.21
C LEU A 236 23.11 6.37 9.12
N SER A 237 23.99 5.74 8.35
CA SER A 237 23.65 4.84 7.23
C SER A 237 22.98 5.48 6.00
N ILE A 238 23.01 6.81 5.85
CA ILE A 238 22.59 7.49 4.62
C ILE A 238 23.80 7.63 3.68
N LYS A 239 23.67 7.13 2.45
CA LYS A 239 24.71 7.22 1.41
C LYS A 239 24.49 8.43 0.52
N ASN A 240 23.25 8.75 0.16
CA ASN A 240 22.90 9.81 -0.78
C ASN A 240 21.76 10.66 -0.21
N ALA A 241 21.63 11.91 -0.66
CA ALA A 241 20.46 12.73 -0.37
C ALA A 241 19.16 12.08 -0.88
N PRO A 242 18.01 12.29 -0.21
CA PRO A 242 16.73 11.74 -0.63
C PRO A 242 16.30 12.30 -2.00
N LEU A 243 15.52 11.54 -2.77
CA LEU A 243 15.05 11.96 -4.10
C LEU A 243 14.11 13.19 -4.05
N LEU A 244 13.34 13.29 -2.99
CA LEU A 244 12.50 14.45 -2.65
C LEU A 244 12.71 14.82 -1.17
N PRO A 245 12.56 16.10 -0.80
CA PRO A 245 12.69 16.56 0.58
C PRO A 245 11.44 16.25 1.41
N ILE A 246 10.98 14.99 1.38
CA ILE A 246 9.90 14.53 2.26
C ILE A 246 10.52 14.35 3.65
N PRO A 247 9.93 14.90 4.73
CA PRO A 247 10.43 14.67 6.09
C PRO A 247 10.28 13.20 6.53
N PRO A 248 11.20 12.63 7.35
CA PRO A 248 11.08 11.26 7.84
C PRO A 248 9.77 10.97 8.58
N GLU A 249 9.21 11.94 9.28
CA GLU A 249 7.91 11.86 9.95
C GLU A 249 6.71 11.72 8.98
N ASN A 250 6.92 12.01 7.69
CA ASN A 250 5.93 11.86 6.62
C ASN A 250 6.09 10.53 5.87
N ILE A 251 7.00 9.66 6.29
CA ILE A 251 7.04 8.28 5.81
C ILE A 251 5.93 7.51 6.53
N ILE A 252 5.02 6.94 5.76
CA ILE A 252 3.90 6.13 6.27
C ILE A 252 4.44 4.74 6.62
N PRO A 253 4.29 4.27 7.89
CA PRO A 253 4.62 2.91 8.25
C PRO A 253 3.81 1.91 7.40
N PRO A 254 4.46 1.00 6.64
CA PRO A 254 3.73 0.12 5.74
C PRO A 254 3.12 -1.06 6.51
N SER A 255 1.95 -0.85 7.12
CA SER A 255 1.27 -1.79 8.01
C SER A 255 1.17 -3.19 7.40
N PHE A 256 0.77 -3.28 6.13
CA PHE A 256 0.70 -4.55 5.39
C PHE A 256 2.04 -5.28 5.37
N HIS A 257 3.13 -4.62 4.99
CA HIS A 257 4.45 -5.24 4.90
C HIS A 257 5.06 -5.56 6.28
N ILE A 258 4.71 -4.81 7.31
CA ILE A 258 5.08 -5.06 8.70
C ILE A 258 4.39 -6.34 9.18
N LEU A 259 3.06 -6.39 9.12
CA LEU A 259 2.26 -7.54 9.58
C LEU A 259 2.59 -8.80 8.77
N HIS A 260 2.71 -8.69 7.45
CA HIS A 260 3.11 -9.80 6.59
C HIS A 260 4.48 -10.33 6.98
N GLY A 261 5.46 -9.46 7.21
CA GLY A 261 6.82 -9.85 7.59
C GLY A 261 6.91 -10.51 8.96
N LEU A 262 6.18 -10.00 9.96
CA LEU A 262 6.16 -10.56 11.30
C LEU A 262 5.40 -11.89 11.33
N GLY A 263 4.22 -11.95 10.70
CA GLY A 263 3.42 -13.17 10.64
C GLY A 263 4.12 -14.31 9.90
N GLN A 264 4.81 -14.01 8.79
CA GLN A 264 5.64 -14.97 8.08
C GLN A 264 6.71 -15.59 8.99
N ARG A 265 7.41 -14.78 9.79
CA ARG A 265 8.49 -15.28 10.66
C ARG A 265 7.99 -16.14 11.81
N LEU A 266 6.81 -15.84 12.36
CA LEU A 266 6.19 -16.68 13.38
C LEU A 266 5.70 -18.01 12.78
N LEU A 267 5.17 -18.00 11.55
CA LEU A 267 4.84 -19.22 10.82
C LEU A 267 6.06 -20.07 10.52
N ASP A 268 7.14 -19.47 9.99
CA ASP A 268 8.39 -20.19 9.71
C ASP A 268 8.97 -20.82 10.98
N LEU A 269 8.86 -20.14 12.13
CA LEU A 269 9.28 -20.66 13.43
C LEU A 269 8.42 -21.86 13.87
N ALA A 270 7.10 -21.73 13.76
CA ALA A 270 6.16 -22.80 14.10
C ALA A 270 6.39 -24.05 13.24
N GLU A 271 6.56 -23.87 11.92
CA GLU A 271 6.86 -24.95 10.98
C GLU A 271 8.19 -25.62 11.28
N ALA A 272 9.27 -24.85 11.48
CA ALA A 272 10.58 -25.41 11.79
C ALA A 272 10.56 -26.23 13.08
N ALA A 273 9.84 -25.75 14.10
CA ALA A 273 9.71 -26.45 15.37
C ALA A 273 8.79 -27.69 15.26
N ALA A 274 7.70 -27.62 14.51
CA ALA A 274 6.81 -28.76 14.25
C ALA A 274 7.52 -29.87 13.46
N ILE A 275 8.32 -29.53 12.45
CA ILE A 275 9.16 -30.48 11.69
C ILE A 275 10.13 -31.19 12.63
N LYS A 276 10.86 -30.43 13.46
CA LYS A 276 11.78 -31.00 14.45
C LYS A 276 11.07 -31.92 15.45
N GLY A 277 9.80 -31.64 15.72
CA GLY A 277 8.93 -32.38 16.64
C GLY A 277 8.19 -33.58 16.09
N GLY A 278 8.18 -33.78 14.77
CA GLY A 278 7.34 -34.79 14.13
C GLY A 278 5.86 -34.40 13.98
N ASN A 279 5.48 -33.15 14.26
CA ASN A 279 4.09 -32.65 14.19
C ASN A 279 3.76 -31.94 12.86
N GLU A 280 4.62 -32.05 11.84
CA GLU A 280 4.48 -31.35 10.56
C GLU A 280 3.15 -31.67 9.85
N SER A 281 2.75 -32.95 9.84
CA SER A 281 1.54 -33.39 9.14
C SER A 281 0.27 -32.75 9.72
N ASP A 282 0.18 -32.66 11.05
CA ASP A 282 -0.95 -32.09 11.76
C ASP A 282 -1.01 -30.57 11.55
N LEU A 283 0.13 -29.89 11.61
CA LEU A 283 0.23 -28.46 11.30
C LEU A 283 -0.23 -28.17 9.87
N ILE A 284 0.24 -28.97 8.89
CA ILE A 284 -0.16 -28.82 7.48
C ILE A 284 -1.67 -29.04 7.32
N GLN A 285 -2.25 -30.03 8.01
CA GLN A 285 -3.69 -30.28 7.97
C GLN A 285 -4.48 -29.10 8.54
N TRP A 286 -4.03 -28.55 9.67
CA TRP A 286 -4.64 -27.38 10.28
C TRP A 286 -4.55 -26.14 9.38
N LEU A 287 -3.38 -25.86 8.80
CA LEU A 287 -3.20 -24.75 7.86
C LEU A 287 -4.12 -24.88 6.64
N LYS A 288 -4.27 -26.09 6.09
CA LYS A 288 -5.22 -26.36 5.00
C LYS A 288 -6.66 -26.06 5.40
N ALA A 289 -7.07 -26.47 6.61
CA ALA A 289 -8.40 -26.20 7.15
C ALA A 289 -8.63 -24.69 7.37
N ALA A 290 -7.61 -23.98 7.86
CA ALA A 290 -7.60 -22.52 7.97
C ALA A 290 -7.50 -21.79 6.62
N LYS A 291 -7.43 -22.53 5.50
CA LYS A 291 -7.26 -22.01 4.13
C LYS A 291 -5.96 -21.19 3.95
N VAL A 292 -4.95 -21.49 4.77
CA VAL A 292 -3.61 -20.92 4.75
C VAL A 292 -2.67 -21.86 3.98
N ARG A 293 -2.01 -21.36 2.92
CA ARG A 293 -1.18 -22.17 2.01
C ARG A 293 0.18 -21.54 1.75
N ARG A 294 1.24 -22.31 1.99
CA ARG A 294 2.60 -21.92 1.61
C ARG A 294 2.81 -22.08 0.10
N ARG A 295 3.42 -21.10 -0.55
CA ARG A 295 3.73 -21.20 -1.98
C ARG A 295 4.95 -22.07 -2.21
N LYS A 296 4.76 -23.25 -2.83
CA LYS A 296 5.82 -24.24 -3.11
C LYS A 296 7.10 -23.67 -3.74
N ARG A 297 6.97 -22.74 -4.70
CA ARG A 297 8.15 -22.18 -5.42
C ARG A 297 8.88 -21.07 -4.65
N ALA A 298 8.15 -20.27 -3.89
CA ALA A 298 8.73 -19.12 -3.18
C ALA A 298 9.09 -19.46 -1.74
N GLN A 299 8.66 -20.63 -1.24
CA GLN A 299 8.77 -21.05 0.17
C GLN A 299 8.26 -19.99 1.15
N ASN A 300 7.32 -19.15 0.73
CA ASN A 300 6.77 -18.05 1.50
C ASN A 300 5.24 -18.08 1.47
N TYR A 301 4.62 -17.55 2.52
CA TYR A 301 3.22 -17.18 2.56
C TYR A 301 3.02 -15.83 1.88
N THR A 302 1.94 -15.69 1.11
CA THR A 302 1.58 -14.36 0.59
C THR A 302 0.93 -13.51 1.67
N GLY A 303 0.87 -12.19 1.45
CA GLY A 303 0.15 -11.30 2.36
C GLY A 303 -1.29 -11.73 2.62
N GLU A 304 -1.98 -12.25 1.59
CA GLU A 304 -3.31 -12.85 1.73
C GLU A 304 -3.35 -14.04 2.70
N GLU A 305 -2.33 -14.89 2.71
CA GLU A 305 -2.31 -16.10 3.55
C GLU A 305 -2.00 -15.73 5.00
N VAL A 306 -1.08 -14.79 5.22
CA VAL A 306 -0.84 -14.22 6.56
C VAL A 306 -2.07 -13.45 7.04
N HIS A 307 -2.77 -12.73 6.16
CA HIS A 307 -4.01 -12.05 6.52
C HIS A 307 -5.09 -13.04 6.95
N LYS A 308 -5.30 -14.15 6.22
CA LYS A 308 -6.23 -15.21 6.61
C LYS A 308 -5.87 -15.80 7.97
N LEU A 309 -4.59 -16.08 8.20
CA LEU A 309 -4.13 -16.55 9.50
C LEU A 309 -4.47 -15.54 10.60
N LEU A 310 -4.05 -14.28 10.47
CA LEU A 310 -4.30 -13.25 11.48
C LEU A 310 -5.77 -12.85 11.61
N SER A 311 -6.63 -13.26 10.67
CA SER A 311 -8.09 -13.09 10.76
C SER A 311 -8.80 -14.36 11.25
N HIS A 312 -8.09 -15.46 11.45
CA HIS A 312 -8.63 -16.66 12.08
C HIS A 312 -9.06 -16.33 13.52
N PRO A 313 -10.08 -16.99 14.09
CA PRO A 313 -10.47 -16.75 15.48
C PRO A 313 -9.33 -17.05 16.46
N ASN A 314 -8.62 -18.17 16.23
CA ASN A 314 -7.57 -18.67 17.11
C ASN A 314 -6.26 -18.97 16.35
N PRO A 315 -5.56 -17.98 15.76
CA PRO A 315 -4.29 -18.20 15.06
C PRO A 315 -3.18 -18.73 15.97
N GLU A 316 -3.26 -18.47 17.27
CA GLU A 316 -2.36 -18.95 18.30
C GLU A 316 -2.34 -20.47 18.45
N VAL A 317 -3.33 -21.19 17.89
CA VAL A 317 -3.37 -22.66 17.82
C VAL A 317 -2.14 -23.25 17.12
N ILE A 318 -1.46 -22.48 16.26
CA ILE A 318 -0.19 -22.93 15.64
C ILE A 318 0.85 -23.33 16.68
N ALA A 319 0.79 -22.76 17.89
CA ALA A 319 1.72 -23.09 18.96
C ALA A 319 1.52 -24.50 19.52
N HIS A 320 0.34 -25.10 19.39
CA HIS A 320 0.08 -26.47 19.85
C HIS A 320 0.87 -27.53 19.08
N PHE A 321 1.35 -27.20 17.88
CA PHE A 321 2.18 -28.10 17.08
C PHE A 321 3.67 -27.99 17.43
N VAL A 322 4.05 -27.04 18.31
CA VAL A 322 5.43 -26.84 18.77
C VAL A 322 5.67 -27.72 20.01
N PRO A 323 6.61 -28.67 19.97
CA PRO A 323 6.83 -29.59 21.10
C PRO A 323 7.52 -28.95 22.30
N GLU A 324 8.38 -27.95 22.07
CA GLU A 324 9.12 -27.29 23.15
C GLU A 324 8.21 -26.28 23.84
N GLN A 325 7.87 -26.55 25.11
CA GLN A 325 6.81 -25.83 25.81
C GLN A 325 7.10 -24.33 25.99
N ASN A 326 8.36 -23.94 26.21
CA ASN A 326 8.68 -22.52 26.39
C ASN A 326 8.49 -21.76 25.08
N LEU A 327 8.99 -22.29 23.96
CA LEU A 327 8.79 -21.75 22.62
C LEU A 327 7.31 -21.71 22.26
N ALA A 328 6.55 -22.77 22.54
CA ALA A 328 5.12 -22.82 22.31
C ALA A 328 4.39 -21.69 23.06
N ASN A 329 4.66 -21.53 24.36
CA ASN A 329 4.03 -20.49 25.18
C ASN A 329 4.33 -19.06 24.69
N VAL A 330 5.57 -18.79 24.28
CA VAL A 330 5.98 -17.47 23.78
C VAL A 330 5.41 -17.22 22.38
N LEU A 331 5.41 -18.23 21.50
CA LEU A 331 4.82 -18.17 20.17
C LEU A 331 3.31 -17.90 20.24
N GLN A 332 2.60 -18.57 21.16
CA GLN A 332 1.17 -18.39 21.39
C GLN A 332 0.86 -16.92 21.75
N GLN A 333 1.61 -16.35 22.70
CA GLN A 333 1.47 -14.96 23.10
C GLN A 333 1.82 -13.99 21.97
N ALA A 334 2.91 -14.23 21.24
CA ALA A 334 3.33 -13.40 20.11
C ALA A 334 2.27 -13.39 18.99
N MET A 335 1.69 -14.56 18.67
CA MET A 335 0.67 -14.68 17.64
C MET A 335 -0.65 -14.01 18.06
N SER A 336 -1.06 -14.16 19.32
CA SER A 336 -2.23 -13.47 19.88
C SER A 336 -2.07 -11.95 19.86
N LEU A 337 -0.91 -11.43 20.27
CA LEU A 337 -0.61 -10.00 20.20
C LEU A 337 -0.59 -9.49 18.75
N LEU A 338 -0.02 -10.25 17.82
CA LEU A 338 0.02 -9.88 16.40
C LEU A 338 -1.37 -9.87 15.76
N ARG A 339 -2.26 -10.80 16.13
CA ARG A 339 -3.68 -10.80 15.73
C ARG A 339 -4.36 -9.52 16.18
N ASP A 340 -4.20 -9.17 17.45
CA ASP A 340 -4.80 -7.98 18.04
C ASP A 340 -4.28 -6.68 17.42
N ILE A 341 -2.99 -6.62 17.08
CA ILE A 341 -2.41 -5.48 16.37
C ILE A 341 -2.95 -5.41 14.93
N ALA A 342 -3.08 -6.56 14.26
CA ALA A 342 -3.59 -6.64 12.89
C ALA A 342 -5.06 -6.22 12.79
N SER A 343 -5.90 -6.52 13.79
CA SER A 343 -7.30 -6.08 13.79
C SER A 343 -7.42 -4.56 13.85
N LEU A 344 -6.61 -3.90 14.69
CA LEU A 344 -6.58 -2.44 14.81
C LEU A 344 -6.03 -1.75 13.55
N SER A 345 -5.15 -2.42 12.79
CA SER A 345 -4.66 -1.88 11.51
C SER A 345 -5.75 -1.72 10.42
N LYS A 346 -6.93 -2.31 10.64
CA LYS A 346 -8.09 -2.23 9.75
C LYS A 346 -9.13 -1.20 10.20
N ALA A 347 -8.96 -0.62 11.38
CA ALA A 347 -9.92 0.33 11.91
C ALA A 347 -9.89 1.62 11.07
N ASP A 348 -11.07 2.11 10.70
CA ASP A 348 -11.22 3.40 10.00
C ASP A 348 -10.76 4.56 10.90
N SER A 349 -10.99 4.41 12.20
CA SER A 349 -10.66 5.35 13.27
C SER A 349 -10.04 4.60 14.46
N ILE A 350 -9.13 5.23 15.18
CA ILE A 350 -8.53 4.68 16.39
C ILE A 350 -8.62 5.74 17.48
N SER A 351 -9.38 5.48 18.53
CA SER A 351 -9.47 6.36 19.69
C SER A 351 -8.13 6.43 20.45
N THR A 352 -7.94 7.48 21.24
CA THR A 352 -6.73 7.65 22.05
C THR A 352 -6.46 6.46 22.98
N SER A 353 -7.51 5.90 23.59
CA SER A 353 -7.40 4.73 24.47
C SER A 353 -7.02 3.46 23.71
N GLU A 354 -7.58 3.23 22.52
CA GLU A 354 -7.18 2.13 21.64
C GLU A 354 -5.72 2.29 21.18
N LEU A 355 -5.28 3.52 20.95
CA LEU A 355 -3.91 3.80 20.52
C LEU A 355 -2.89 3.58 21.64
N ASP A 356 -3.24 3.90 22.88
CA ASP A 356 -2.42 3.59 24.05
C ASP A 356 -2.39 2.08 24.33
N SER A 357 -3.52 1.40 24.19
CA SER A 357 -3.60 -0.07 24.23
C SER A 357 -2.73 -0.70 23.15
N LEU A 358 -2.79 -0.19 21.92
CA LEU A 358 -1.97 -0.63 20.80
C LEU A 358 -0.47 -0.45 21.11
N LYS A 359 -0.08 0.71 21.65
CA LYS A 359 1.31 0.97 22.05
C LYS A 359 1.80 -0.07 23.06
N HIS A 360 0.98 -0.39 24.06
CA HIS A 360 1.30 -1.42 25.04
C HIS A 360 1.44 -2.81 24.39
N LYS A 361 0.51 -3.19 23.50
CA LYS A 361 0.57 -4.47 22.76
C LYS A 361 1.82 -4.56 21.87
N CYS A 362 2.19 -3.50 21.16
CA CYS A 362 3.41 -3.46 20.35
C CYS A 362 4.67 -3.62 21.21
N HIS A 363 4.71 -2.99 22.39
CA HIS A 363 5.82 -3.16 23.34
C HIS A 363 5.91 -4.60 23.87
N ARG A 364 4.77 -5.20 24.24
CA ARG A 364 4.73 -6.61 24.66
C ARG A 364 5.16 -7.55 23.54
N LEU A 365 4.73 -7.30 22.29
CA LEU A 365 5.15 -8.11 21.15
C LEU A 365 6.67 -8.04 20.93
N TYR A 366 7.25 -6.85 21.10
CA TYR A 366 8.69 -6.66 21.05
C TYR A 366 9.42 -7.48 22.14
N GLN A 367 8.91 -7.48 23.37
CA GLN A 367 9.46 -8.30 24.47
C GLN A 367 9.37 -9.81 24.14
N MET A 368 8.24 -10.27 23.59
CA MET A 368 8.12 -11.67 23.13
C MET A 368 9.18 -11.98 22.07
N TRP A 369 9.46 -11.04 21.16
CA TRP A 369 10.48 -11.22 20.12
C TRP A 369 11.90 -11.36 20.67
N ILE A 370 12.24 -10.68 21.77
CA ILE A 370 13.53 -10.86 22.44
C ILE A 370 13.65 -12.29 22.99
N ILE A 371 12.59 -12.78 23.64
CA ILE A 371 12.56 -14.13 24.19
C ILE A 371 12.63 -15.17 23.06
N LEU A 372 11.89 -14.97 21.98
CA LEU A 372 12.00 -15.82 20.78
C LEU A 372 13.42 -15.81 20.22
N GLY A 373 14.11 -14.67 20.24
CA GLY A 373 15.51 -14.54 19.80
C GLY A 373 16.51 -15.31 20.66
N SER A 374 16.24 -15.49 21.97
CA SER A 374 17.09 -16.33 22.83
C SER A 374 16.80 -17.82 22.66
N LEU A 375 15.60 -18.20 22.20
CA LEU A 375 15.21 -19.58 21.92
C LEU A 375 15.56 -20.01 20.48
N ASP A 376 15.53 -19.08 19.52
CA ASP A 376 15.94 -19.25 18.13
C ASP A 376 16.67 -17.98 17.63
N HIS A 377 17.98 -18.11 17.43
CA HIS A 377 18.86 -17.05 16.96
C HIS A 377 18.46 -16.44 15.60
N LYS A 378 17.62 -17.12 14.81
CA LYS A 378 17.04 -16.56 13.57
C LYS A 378 16.01 -15.47 13.84
N GLN A 379 15.50 -15.36 15.07
CA GLN A 379 14.53 -14.35 15.50
C GLN A 379 15.21 -13.09 16.05
N ASN A 380 15.84 -12.31 15.17
CA ASN A 380 16.38 -11.00 15.50
C ASN A 380 15.33 -9.86 15.40
N ILE A 381 15.60 -8.74 16.08
CA ILE A 381 14.83 -7.51 15.93
C ILE A 381 15.06 -6.92 14.54
N THR A 382 14.00 -6.82 13.74
CA THR A 382 14.04 -6.24 12.39
C THR A 382 13.63 -4.78 12.41
N PRO A 383 13.97 -4.01 11.36
CA PRO A 383 13.45 -2.65 11.19
C PRO A 383 11.92 -2.61 11.22
N LYS A 384 11.25 -3.63 10.65
CA LYS A 384 9.77 -3.72 10.67
C LYS A 384 9.22 -3.80 12.10
N LEU A 385 9.82 -4.61 12.96
CA LEU A 385 9.41 -4.71 14.36
C LEU A 385 9.68 -3.41 15.13
N HIS A 386 10.85 -2.80 14.91
CA HIS A 386 11.18 -1.49 15.49
C HIS A 386 10.21 -0.40 15.04
N ILE A 387 9.86 -0.33 13.75
CA ILE A 387 8.87 0.62 13.22
C ILE A 387 7.52 0.42 13.90
N LEU A 388 7.09 -0.83 14.08
CA LEU A 388 5.84 -1.15 14.77
C LEU A 388 5.84 -0.70 16.24
N SER A 389 6.92 -0.94 16.97
CA SER A 389 6.99 -0.65 18.40
C SER A 389 7.29 0.82 18.73
N ALA A 390 8.15 1.46 17.95
CA ALA A 390 8.62 2.81 18.21
C ALA A 390 7.79 3.87 17.47
N HIS A 391 7.53 3.68 16.18
CA HIS A 391 7.09 4.76 15.29
C HIS A 391 5.61 4.73 14.93
N PHE A 392 4.99 3.53 14.90
CA PHE A 392 3.62 3.38 14.41
C PHE A 392 2.60 4.22 15.18
N CYS A 393 2.58 4.10 16.51
CA CYS A 393 1.62 4.82 17.35
C CYS A 393 1.86 6.33 17.31
N GLU A 394 3.11 6.77 17.24
CA GLU A 394 3.45 8.19 17.13
C GLU A 394 2.97 8.78 15.80
N PHE A 395 3.18 8.05 14.70
CA PHE A 395 2.64 8.41 13.39
C PHE A 395 1.11 8.50 13.43
N ALA A 396 0.43 7.50 13.98
CA ALA A 396 -1.03 7.48 14.10
C ALA A 396 -1.56 8.66 14.94
N LYS A 397 -0.91 8.98 16.06
CA LYS A 397 -1.26 10.15 16.92
C LYS A 397 -1.17 11.45 16.14
N ARG A 398 -0.04 11.67 15.45
CA ARG A 398 0.21 12.92 14.70
C ARG A 398 -0.77 13.12 13.55
N ARG A 399 -1.22 12.03 12.92
CA ARG A 399 -2.04 12.08 11.70
C ARG A 399 -3.53 12.02 11.95
N GLY A 400 -3.95 11.93 13.20
CA GLY A 400 -5.37 11.88 13.55
C GLY A 400 -6.07 10.80 12.73
N ILE A 401 -5.60 9.55 12.85
CA ILE A 401 -6.36 8.38 12.38
C ILE A 401 -7.64 8.32 13.23
N ASN A 402 -8.56 9.21 12.89
CA ASN A 402 -9.98 9.23 13.19
C ASN A 402 -10.74 8.83 11.94
#